data_AF-A0A0G1LXH0-F1
#
_entry.id   AF-A0A0G1LXH0-F1
#
_cell.length_a   1.000
_cell.length_b   1.000
_cell.length_c   1.000
_cell.angle_alpha   90.00
_cell.angle_beta   90.00
_cell.angle_gamma   90.00
#
_symmetry.space_group_name_H-M   'P 1'
#
loop_
_entity.id
_entity.type
_entity.pdbx_description
1 polymer ?
#
loop_
_entity_poly.entity_id
_entity_poly.type
_entity_poly.pdbx_seq_one_letter_code
_entity_poly.pdbx_strand_id
1 'polypeptide(L)'
;MASINVLGITAISLFLNGIIAGIPTLIAAVITLAIGVFVAGFLEKMVKGSLGSGDPSMSRLIGKVVSYAIMTFFVLAALSQLGIATFFINTLFVGFILAIALALGIGLGLGSKDLIKKLLEDWYKKIEK
;
A
#
# COMPACT_ATOMS: atom_id res chain seq x y z
N MET A 1 -7.00 -52.88 -1.80
CA MET A 1 -5.79 -52.31 -1.16
C MET A 1 -4.92 -51.48 -2.12
N ALA A 2 -4.89 -51.76 -3.42
CA ALA A 2 -4.15 -50.94 -4.41
C ALA A 2 -4.61 -49.46 -4.49
N SER A 3 -5.89 -49.17 -4.23
CA SER A 3 -6.44 -47.81 -4.33
C SER A 3 -6.03 -46.87 -3.18
N ILE A 4 -5.74 -47.39 -1.98
CA ILE A 4 -5.33 -46.59 -0.81
C ILE A 4 -3.88 -46.10 -0.98
N ASN A 5 -3.00 -46.93 -1.55
CA ASN A 5 -1.60 -46.57 -1.77
C ASN A 5 -1.45 -45.48 -2.84
N VAL A 6 -2.31 -45.50 -3.87
CA VAL A 6 -2.40 -44.43 -4.87
C VAL A 6 -2.90 -43.13 -4.24
N LEU A 7 -3.94 -43.19 -3.39
CA LEU A 7 -4.43 -42.02 -2.65
C LEU A 7 -3.36 -41.42 -1.72
N GLY A 8 -2.57 -42.26 -1.04
CA GLY A 8 -1.46 -41.82 -0.19
C GLY A 8 -0.36 -41.12 -0.98
N ILE A 9 0.10 -41.71 -2.09
CA ILE A 9 1.11 -41.10 -2.96
C ILE A 9 0.58 -39.80 -3.58
N THR A 10 -0.67 -39.77 -4.05
CA THR A 10 -1.30 -38.54 -4.59
C THR A 10 -1.43 -37.45 -3.53
N ALA A 11 -1.79 -37.79 -2.29
CA ALA A 11 -1.85 -36.82 -1.18
C ALA A 11 -0.47 -36.24 -0.85
N ILE A 12 0.58 -37.07 -0.81
CA ILE A 12 1.96 -36.60 -0.64
C ILE A 12 2.39 -35.70 -1.80
N SER A 13 2.08 -36.08 -3.05
CA SER A 13 2.40 -35.27 -4.23
C SER A 13 1.66 -33.92 -4.25
N LEU A 14 0.41 -33.87 -3.81
CA LEU A 14 -0.35 -32.62 -3.67
C LEU A 14 0.23 -31.71 -2.59
N PHE A 15 0.61 -32.28 -1.44
CA PHE A 15 1.26 -31.53 -0.37
C PHE A 15 2.62 -30.99 -0.81
N LEU A 16 3.44 -31.82 -1.46
CA LEU A 16 4.76 -31.41 -1.96
C LEU A 16 4.65 -30.32 -3.04
N ASN A 17 3.69 -30.44 -3.97
CA ASN A 17 3.40 -29.38 -4.94
C ASN A 17 2.90 -28.10 -4.27
N GLY A 18 2.08 -28.20 -3.22
CA GLY A 18 1.65 -27.04 -2.43
C GLY A 18 2.81 -26.30 -1.75
N ILE A 19 3.78 -27.03 -1.20
CA ILE A 19 4.99 -26.43 -0.62
C ILE A 19 5.83 -25.75 -1.69
N ILE A 20 6.08 -26.41 -2.82
CA ILE A 20 6.87 -25.85 -3.93
C ILE A 20 6.19 -24.60 -4.48
N ALA A 21 4.86 -24.61 -4.63
CA ALA A 21 4.07 -23.45 -5.07
C ALA A 21 4.02 -22.31 -4.02
N GLY A 22 4.27 -22.61 -2.75
CA GLY A 22 4.38 -21.62 -1.67
C GLY A 22 5.71 -20.87 -1.64
N ILE A 23 6.78 -21.40 -2.25
CA ILE A 23 8.09 -20.73 -2.26
C ILE A 23 8.04 -19.35 -2.94
N PRO A 24 7.46 -19.21 -4.16
CA PRO A 24 7.35 -17.91 -4.82
C PRO A 24 6.58 -16.87 -4.01
N THR A 25 5.46 -17.24 -3.39
CA THR A 25 4.62 -16.32 -2.61
C THR A 25 5.28 -15.91 -1.30
N LEU A 26 6.05 -16.81 -0.68
CA LEU A 26 6.84 -16.49 0.52
C LEU A 26 7.95 -15.48 0.21
N ILE A 27 8.64 -15.63 -0.93
CA ILE A 27 9.63 -14.64 -1.40
C ILE A 27 8.96 -13.29 -1.64
N ALA A 28 7.81 -13.26 -2.32
CA ALA A 28 7.07 -12.04 -2.56
C ALA A 28 6.68 -11.34 -1.24
N ALA A 29 6.23 -12.11 -0.24
CA ALA A 29 5.82 -11.57 1.06
C ALA A 29 7.00 -10.92 1.79
N VAL A 30 8.17 -11.54 1.77
CA VAL A 30 9.41 -11.00 2.36
C VAL A 30 9.83 -9.70 1.65
N ILE A 31 9.81 -9.69 0.31
CA ILE A 31 10.12 -8.50 -0.49
C ILE A 31 9.15 -7.35 -0.13
N THR A 32 7.86 -7.67 -0.02
CA THR A 32 6.83 -6.68 0.33
C THR A 32 7.07 -6.08 1.71
N LEU A 33 7.42 -6.90 2.71
CA LEU A 33 7.80 -6.39 4.03
C LEU A 33 9.04 -5.50 3.99
N ALA A 34 10.06 -5.88 3.20
CA ALA A 34 11.27 -5.09 3.04
C ALA A 34 10.98 -3.71 2.43
N ILE A 35 10.12 -3.67 1.40
CA ILE A 35 9.62 -2.41 0.82
C ILE A 35 8.85 -1.62 1.87
N GLY A 36 8.03 -2.28 2.68
CA GLY A 36 7.23 -1.65 3.72
C GLY A 36 8.06 -0.89 4.74
N VAL A 37 9.15 -1.48 5.21
CA VAL A 37 10.08 -0.82 6.16
C VAL A 37 10.69 0.43 5.52
N PHE A 38 11.08 0.36 4.24
CA PHE A 38 11.65 1.51 3.53
C PHE A 38 10.63 2.64 3.35
N VAL A 39 9.42 2.30 2.92
CA VAL A 39 8.32 3.25 2.68
C VAL A 39 7.85 3.90 3.99
N ALA A 40 7.68 3.11 5.05
CA ALA A 40 7.31 3.61 6.38
C ALA A 40 8.33 4.62 6.90
N GLY A 41 9.62 4.32 6.80
CA GLY A 41 10.70 5.23 7.20
C GLY A 41 10.78 6.51 6.35
N PHE A 42 10.49 6.42 5.05
CA PHE A 42 10.45 7.59 4.17
C PHE A 42 9.29 8.53 4.53
N LEU A 43 8.09 8.00 4.69
CA LEU A 43 6.90 8.76 5.05
C LEU A 43 7.00 9.35 6.47
N GLU A 44 7.56 8.60 7.42
CA GLU A 44 7.86 9.12 8.76
C GLU A 44 8.74 10.38 8.71
N LYS A 45 9.78 10.38 7.86
CA LYS A 45 10.67 11.54 7.67
C LYS A 45 9.94 12.70 6.99
N MET A 46 9.12 12.44 5.97
CA MET A 46 8.32 13.48 5.31
C MET A 46 7.36 14.16 6.29
N VAL A 47 6.65 13.38 7.10
CA VAL A 47 5.71 13.91 8.10
C VAL A 47 6.46 14.72 9.15
N LYS A 48 7.58 14.20 9.68
CA LYS A 48 8.42 14.94 10.62
C LYS A 48 8.93 16.27 10.06
N GLY A 49 9.28 16.30 8.76
CA GLY A 49 9.71 17.51 8.06
C GLY A 49 8.57 18.52 7.82
N SER A 50 7.34 18.03 7.61
CA SER A 50 6.16 18.88 7.41
C SER A 50 5.64 19.53 8.71
N LEU A 51 5.92 18.95 9.87
CA LEU A 51 5.46 19.48 11.17
C LEU A 51 6.24 20.72 11.66
N GLY A 52 7.31 21.14 10.95
CA GLY A 52 8.04 22.37 11.24
C GLY A 52 8.68 22.43 12.63
N SER A 53 9.11 23.63 13.04
CA SER A 53 9.79 23.95 14.32
C SER A 53 8.93 23.82 15.58
N GLY A 54 7.81 23.07 15.52
CA GLY A 54 6.98 22.78 16.69
C GLY A 54 7.69 21.88 17.70
N ASP A 55 6.96 21.45 18.75
CA ASP A 55 7.52 20.58 19.79
C ASP A 55 8.16 19.31 19.18
N PRO A 56 9.48 19.12 19.32
CA PRO A 56 10.20 17.95 18.80
C PRO A 56 9.62 16.63 19.30
N SER A 57 8.97 16.64 20.47
CA SER A 57 8.30 15.47 21.03
C SER A 57 7.06 15.08 20.21
N MET A 58 6.22 16.06 19.85
CA MET A 58 4.99 15.83 19.08
C MET A 58 5.28 15.35 17.65
N SER A 59 6.26 15.96 16.99
CA SER A 59 6.68 15.55 15.63
C SER A 59 7.20 14.10 15.60
N ARG A 60 7.93 13.68 16.66
CA ARG A 60 8.39 12.28 16.80
C ARG A 60 7.24 11.30 17.02
N LEU A 61 6.25 11.66 17.83
CA LEU A 61 5.10 10.81 18.09
C LEU A 61 4.27 10.61 16.83
N ILE A 62 3.90 11.70 16.14
CA ILE A 62 3.09 11.63 14.92
C ILE A 62 3.82 10.87 13.81
N GLY A 63 5.11 11.13 13.61
CA GLY A 63 5.92 10.40 12.64
C GLY A 63 5.95 8.89 12.93
N LYS A 64 6.10 8.49 14.19
CA LYS A 64 6.05 7.07 14.58
C LYS A 64 4.68 6.45 14.36
N VAL A 65 3.60 7.15 14.69
CA VAL A 65 2.22 6.66 14.46
C VAL A 65 1.99 6.39 12.97
N VAL A 66 2.44 7.31 12.11
CA VAL A 66 2.35 7.13 10.65
C VAL A 66 3.18 5.93 10.19
N SER A 67 4.41 5.79 10.67
CA SER A 67 5.30 4.65 10.37
C SER A 67 4.65 3.32 10.74
N TYR A 68 4.08 3.22 11.95
CA TYR A 68 3.37 2.04 12.41
C TYR A 68 2.12 1.74 11.58
N ALA A 69 1.33 2.76 11.25
CA ALA A 69 0.16 2.59 10.41
C ALA A 69 0.55 2.00 9.04
N ILE A 70 1.56 2.57 8.38
CA ILE A 70 2.07 2.08 7.09
C ILE A 70 2.59 0.65 7.22
N MET A 71 3.35 0.34 8.27
CA MET A 71 3.89 -0.99 8.49
C MET A 71 2.76 -2.02 8.65
N THR A 72 1.69 -1.70 9.37
CA THR A 72 0.52 -2.58 9.48
C THR A 72 -0.06 -2.91 8.11
N PHE A 73 -0.15 -1.96 7.18
CA PHE A 73 -0.64 -2.24 5.82
C PHE A 73 0.28 -3.18 5.04
N PHE A 74 1.59 -3.00 5.14
CA PHE A 74 2.54 -3.90 4.47
C PHE A 74 2.53 -5.31 5.05
N VAL A 75 2.34 -5.43 6.36
CA VAL A 75 2.12 -6.73 7.02
C VAL A 75 0.85 -7.38 6.48
N LEU A 76 -0.25 -6.65 6.39
CA LEU A 76 -1.49 -7.17 5.79
C LEU A 76 -1.26 -7.59 4.32
N ALA A 77 -0.59 -6.78 3.51
CA ALA A 77 -0.28 -7.11 2.13
C ALA A 77 0.58 -8.39 2.00
N ALA A 78 1.57 -8.57 2.87
CA ALA A 78 2.38 -9.80 2.92
C ALA A 78 1.54 -11.03 3.30
N LEU A 79 0.62 -10.89 4.27
CA LEU A 79 -0.34 -11.95 4.63
C LEU A 79 -1.27 -12.31 3.46
N SER A 80 -1.68 -11.32 2.66
CA SER A 80 -2.48 -11.55 1.45
C SER A 80 -1.73 -12.39 0.42
N GLN A 81 -0.43 -12.15 0.25
CA GLN A 81 0.41 -12.90 -0.69
C GLN A 81 0.60 -14.36 -0.25
N LEU A 82 0.63 -14.61 1.05
CA LEU A 82 0.65 -15.95 1.63
C LEU A 82 -0.69 -16.72 1.47
N GLY A 83 -1.74 -16.09 0.91
CA GLY A 83 -3.03 -16.74 0.72
C GLY A 83 -3.94 -16.73 1.95
N ILE A 84 -3.56 -16.00 3.00
CA ILE A 84 -4.35 -15.91 4.24
C ILE A 84 -5.45 -14.88 4.05
N ALA A 85 -6.72 -15.31 4.09
CA ALA A 85 -7.89 -14.42 3.98
C ALA A 85 -7.80 -13.40 2.81
N THR A 86 -7.25 -13.83 1.67
CA THR A 86 -6.87 -12.97 0.54
C THR A 86 -8.00 -12.05 0.07
N PHE A 87 -9.24 -12.54 0.01
CA PHE A 87 -10.39 -11.73 -0.42
C PHE A 87 -10.65 -10.53 0.51
N PHE A 88 -10.60 -10.76 1.82
CA PHE A 88 -10.81 -9.71 2.81
C PHE A 88 -9.68 -8.69 2.78
N ILE A 89 -8.43 -9.15 2.75
CA ILE A 89 -7.27 -8.26 2.76
C ILE A 89 -7.19 -7.44 1.47
N ASN A 90 -7.42 -8.06 0.31
CA ASN A 90 -7.37 -7.38 -0.98
C ASN A 90 -8.46 -6.31 -1.07
N THR A 91 -9.67 -6.59 -0.59
CA THR A 91 -10.76 -5.59 -0.54
C THR A 91 -10.39 -4.38 0.31
N LEU A 92 -9.81 -4.59 1.50
CA LEU A 92 -9.35 -3.49 2.36
C LEU A 92 -8.21 -2.70 1.71
N PHE A 93 -7.25 -3.39 1.08
CA PHE A 93 -6.13 -2.76 0.41
C PHE A 93 -6.59 -1.88 -0.76
N VAL A 94 -7.42 -2.43 -1.65
CA VAL A 94 -8.00 -1.70 -2.79
C VAL A 94 -8.82 -0.52 -2.32
N GLY A 95 -9.70 -0.72 -1.33
CA GLY A 95 -10.53 0.36 -0.76
C GLY A 95 -9.69 1.49 -0.16
N PHE A 96 -8.60 1.16 0.52
CA PHE A 96 -7.69 2.16 1.10
C PHE A 96 -6.91 2.95 0.04
N ILE A 97 -6.33 2.26 -0.95
CA ILE A 97 -5.64 2.91 -2.08
C ILE A 97 -6.62 3.82 -2.83
N LEU A 98 -7.86 3.37 -3.05
CA LEU A 98 -8.93 4.20 -3.63
C LEU A 98 -9.20 5.44 -2.80
N ALA A 99 -9.31 5.32 -1.47
CA ALA A 99 -9.53 6.46 -0.60
C ALA A 99 -8.41 7.51 -0.69
N ILE A 100 -7.14 7.07 -0.72
CA ILE A 100 -5.99 7.97 -0.90
C ILE A 100 -6.02 8.62 -2.29
N ALA A 101 -6.24 7.82 -3.34
CA ALA A 101 -6.31 8.33 -4.71
C ALA A 101 -7.41 9.38 -4.87
N LEU A 102 -8.57 9.15 -4.25
CA LEU A 102 -9.68 10.11 -4.22
C LEU A 102 -9.34 11.35 -3.40
N ALA A 103 -8.75 11.20 -2.20
CA ALA A 103 -8.36 12.34 -1.37
C ALA A 103 -7.34 13.23 -2.08
N LEU A 104 -6.33 12.65 -2.73
CA LEU A 104 -5.35 13.38 -3.52
C LEU A 104 -5.97 13.97 -4.78
N GLY A 105 -6.79 13.21 -5.51
CA GLY A 105 -7.44 13.68 -6.74
C GLY A 105 -8.38 14.85 -6.48
N ILE A 106 -9.19 14.78 -5.42
CA ILE A 106 -10.09 15.87 -5.01
C ILE A 106 -9.30 17.04 -4.43
N GLY A 107 -8.31 16.78 -3.57
CA GLY A 107 -7.48 17.80 -2.96
C GLY A 107 -6.69 18.62 -3.98
N LEU A 108 -6.02 17.94 -4.92
CA LEU A 108 -5.29 18.60 -6.00
C LEU A 108 -6.22 19.21 -7.05
N GLY A 109 -7.36 18.57 -7.34
CA GLY A 109 -8.34 19.07 -8.29
C GLY A 109 -9.00 20.36 -7.81
N LEU A 110 -9.46 20.42 -6.55
CA LEU A 110 -9.99 21.63 -5.94
C LEU A 110 -8.89 22.66 -5.67
N GLY A 111 -7.71 22.23 -5.22
CA GLY A 111 -6.57 23.10 -4.96
C GLY A 111 -6.02 23.82 -6.19
N SER A 112 -6.18 23.22 -7.38
CA SER A 112 -5.72 23.81 -8.65
C SER A 112 -6.76 24.71 -9.32
N LYS A 113 -7.98 24.82 -8.77
CA LYS A 113 -9.10 25.52 -9.37
C LYS A 113 -8.78 26.99 -9.69
N ASP A 114 -8.18 27.71 -8.75
CA ASP A 114 -7.88 29.14 -8.91
C ASP A 114 -6.75 29.38 -9.92
N LEU A 115 -5.74 28.50 -9.93
CA LEU A 115 -4.65 28.51 -10.90
C LEU A 115 -5.16 28.31 -12.33
N ILE A 116 -6.03 27.32 -12.53
CA ILE A 116 -6.64 27.03 -13.83
C ILE A 116 -7.54 28.19 -14.27
N LYS A 117 -8.33 28.76 -13.35
CA LYS A 117 -9.21 29.90 -13.64
C LYS A 117 -8.40 31.09 -14.17
N LYS A 118 -7.31 31.44 -13.48
CA LYS A 118 -6.45 32.56 -13.87
C LYS A 118 -5.78 32.32 -15.23
N LEU A 119 -5.32 31.10 -15.48
CA LEU A 119 -4.73 30.71 -16.76
C LEU A 119 -5.72 30.85 -17.93
N LEU A 120 -6.99 30.44 -17.74
CA LEU A 120 -8.04 30.59 -18.74
C LEU A 120 -8.40 32.06 -19.00
N GLU A 121 -8.52 32.87 -17.94
CA GLU A 121 -8.82 34.30 -18.07
C GLU A 121 -7.72 35.04 -18.86
N ASP A 122 -6.46 34.73 -18.59
CA ASP A 122 -5.31 35.32 -19.30
C ASP A 122 -5.27 34.88 -20.77
N TRP A 123 -5.61 33.62 -21.06
CA TRP A 123 -5.74 33.11 -22.43
C TRP A 123 -6.87 33.79 -23.20
N TYR A 124 -8.04 33.93 -22.59
CA TYR A 124 -9.21 34.55 -23.22
C TYR A 124 -8.94 36.01 -23.57
N LYS A 125 -8.35 36.79 -22.64
CA LYS A 125 -7.94 38.18 -22.87
C LYS A 125 -6.91 38.35 -24.00
N LYS A 126 -6.12 37.32 -24.29
CA LYS A 126 -5.14 37.32 -25.38
C LYS A 126 -5.76 37.09 -26.75
N ILE A 127 -6.93 36.45 -26.82
CA ILE A 127 -7.65 36.14 -28.06
C ILE A 127 -8.63 37.27 -28.41
N GLU A 128 -9.16 37.98 -27.41
CA GLU A 128 -10.08 39.11 -27.60
C GLU A 128 -9.38 40.42 -27.99
N LYS A 129 -8.06 40.39 -28.22
CA LYS A 129 -7.22 41.54 -28.58
C LYS A 129 -6.65 41.37 -29.98
#